data_AF-A0A2V7R3X6-F1
#
_entry.id   AF-A0A2V7R3X6-F1
#
_cell.length_a   1.000
_cell.length_b   1.000
_cell.length_c   1.000
_cell.angle_alpha   90.00
_cell.angle_beta   90.00
_cell.angle_gamma   90.00
#
_symmetry.space_group_name_H-M   'P 1'
#
loop_
_entity.id
_entity.type
_entity.pdbx_description
1 polymer ?
#
loop_
_entity_poly.entity_id
_entity_poly.type
_entity_poly.pdbx_seq_one_letter_code
_entity_poly.pdbx_strand_id
1 'polypeptide(L)' 'MSLDIRLPLGAFFTLLGVLLTGYGWATRSTPGTTPTGVPIDLIWGAALLVFGVAMLGLARRARPSSRPGPFSVPERGDDT' A
#
# COMPACT_ATOMS: atom_id res chain seq x y z
N MET A 1 -16.32 3.00 -13.27
CA MET A 1 -15.53 1.96 -12.56
C MET A 1 -14.86 2.62 -11.37
N SER A 2 -15.32 2.37 -10.15
CA SER A 2 -14.71 2.95 -8.94
C SER A 2 -13.36 2.26 -8.72
N LEU A 3 -12.29 2.90 -9.20
CA LEU A 3 -10.94 2.45 -8.88
C LEU A 3 -10.77 2.57 -7.36
N ASP A 4 -10.60 1.43 -6.70
CA ASP A 4 -10.46 1.35 -5.26
C ASP A 4 -9.09 1.92 -4.88
N ILE A 5 -9.02 3.24 -4.74
CA ILE A 5 -7.81 4.08 -4.56
C ILE A 5 -6.90 3.61 -3.42
N ARG A 6 -7.41 2.80 -2.48
CA ARG A 6 -6.62 2.15 -1.44
C ARG A 6 -5.51 1.27 -2.01
N LEU A 7 -5.77 0.57 -3.11
CA LEU A 7 -4.79 -0.34 -3.72
C LEU A 7 -3.60 0.41 -4.36
N PRO A 8 -3.78 1.39 -5.27
CA PRO A 8 -2.67 2.14 -5.85
C PRO A 8 -1.94 2.98 -4.80
N LEU A 9 -2.64 3.54 -3.81
CA LEU A 9 -2.01 4.33 -2.75
C LEU A 9 -1.09 3.47 -1.86
N GLY A 10 -1.56 2.29 -1.43
CA GLY A 10 -0.75 1.37 -0.64
C GLY A 10 0.47 0.83 -1.40
N ALA A 11 0.31 0.56 -2.71
CA ALA A 11 1.41 0.13 -3.57
C ALA A 11 2.49 1.21 -3.69
N PHE A 12 2.09 2.48 -3.88
CA PHE A 12 3.02 3.61 -4.00
C PHE A 12 3.84 3.83 -2.71
N PHE A 13 3.19 3.83 -1.55
CA PHE A 13 3.89 3.95 -0.26
C PHE A 13 4.85 2.78 0.00
N THR A 14 4.47 1.57 -0.36
CA THR A 14 5.35 0.40 -0.24
C THR A 14 6.59 0.54 -1.14
N LEU A 15 6.41 0.96 -2.40
CA LEU A 15 7.51 1.17 -3.34
C LEU A 15 8.48 2.25 -2.85
N LEU A 16 7.96 3.39 -2.40
CA LEU A 16 8.78 4.47 -1.84
C LEU A 16 9.52 4.03 -0.58
N GLY A 17 8.87 3.29 0.33
CA GLY A 17 9.50 2.76 1.54
C GLY A 17 10.64 1.79 1.24
N VAL A 18 10.47 0.90 0.24
CA VAL A 18 11.54 0.00 -0.22
C VAL A 18 12.72 0.80 -0.77
N LEU A 19 12.44 1.80 -1.61
CA LEU A 19 13.49 2.60 -2.24
C LEU A 19 14.28 3.43 -1.22
N LEU A 20 13.60 4.10 -0.28
CA LEU A 20 14.26 4.85 0.80
C LEU A 20 15.05 3.95 1.75
N THR A 21 14.50 2.79 2.13
CA THR A 21 15.19 1.82 2.99
C THR A 21 16.45 1.28 2.29
N GLY A 22 16.35 0.96 1.01
CA GLY A 22 17.48 0.51 0.19
C GLY A 22 18.54 1.60 0.02
N TYR A 23 18.12 2.85 -0.21
CA TYR A 23 19.02 4.00 -0.29
C TYR A 23 19.75 4.25 1.02
N GLY A 24 19.02 4.32 2.15
CA GLY A 24 19.62 4.47 3.47
C GLY A 24 20.60 3.34 3.79
N TRP A 25 20.24 2.09 3.43
CA TRP A 25 21.13 0.95 3.62
C TRP A 25 22.41 1.07 2.77
N ALA A 26 22.30 1.49 1.52
CA ALA A 26 23.45 1.68 0.62
C ALA A 26 24.36 2.84 1.07
N THR A 27 23.79 3.91 1.65
CA THR A 27 24.55 5.06 2.15
C THR A 27 25.14 4.85 3.54
N ARG A 28 24.79 3.77 4.26
CA ARG A 28 25.37 3.43 5.58
C ARG A 28 26.89 3.20 5.54
N SER A 29 27.42 2.82 4.38
CA SER A 29 28.82 2.39 4.21
C SER A 29 29.75 3.46 3.63
N THR A 30 29.25 4.66 3.32
CA THR A 30 30.10 5.75 2.82
C THR A 30 30.93 6.35 3.97
N PRO A 31 32.27 6.19 3.98
CA PRO A 31 33.13 6.76 5.00
C PRO A 31 33.30 8.25 4.70
N GLY A 32 32.51 9.10 5.36
CA GLY A 32 32.56 10.55 5.19
C GLY A 32 31.37 11.32 5.77
N THR A 33 30.27 10.63 6.08
CA THR A 33 29.08 11.20 6.73
C THR A 33 28.98 10.75 8.19
N THR A 34 29.75 11.34 9.08
CA THR A 34 29.51 11.23 10.53
C THR A 34 29.97 12.52 11.18
N PRO A 35 29.12 13.19 11.98
CA PRO A 35 28.74 12.69 13.30
C PRO A 35 27.23 12.84 13.59
N THR A 36 26.52 11.78 14.01
CA THR A 36 25.45 11.81 15.06
C THR A 36 24.63 10.50 15.14
N GLY A 37 24.50 9.67 14.10
CA GLY A 37 23.77 8.40 14.27
C GLY A 37 23.25 7.75 12.99
N VAL A 38 22.23 6.89 13.18
CA VAL A 38 21.54 6.14 12.11
C VAL A 38 21.06 7.11 11.01
N PRO A 39 21.29 6.82 9.71
CA PRO A 39 20.86 7.68 8.62
C PRO A 39 19.35 7.97 8.70
N ILE A 40 18.98 9.25 8.59
CA ILE A 40 17.59 9.71 8.72
C ILE A 40 16.69 9.07 7.64
N ASP A 41 17.25 8.84 6.46
CA ASP A 41 16.59 8.16 5.33
C ASP A 41 16.24 6.70 5.66
N LEU A 42 17.05 6.04 6.50
CA LEU A 42 16.81 4.68 6.99
C LEU A 42 15.64 4.64 7.97
N ILE A 43 15.57 5.60 8.89
CA ILE A 43 14.50 5.68 9.89
C ILE A 43 13.16 5.99 9.21
N TRP A 44 13.12 7.01 8.37
CA TRP A 44 11.90 7.39 7.63
C TRP A 44 11.55 6.35 6.56
N GLY A 45 12.54 5.74 5.90
CA GLY A 45 12.34 4.63 4.98
C GLY A 45 11.68 3.43 5.65
N ALA A 46 12.19 3.02 6.82
CA ALA A 46 11.61 1.93 7.60
C ALA A 46 10.19 2.26 8.08
N ALA A 47 9.93 3.47 8.55
CA ALA A 47 8.59 3.91 8.95
C ALA A 47 7.59 3.86 7.79
N LEU A 48 7.97 4.36 6.61
CA LEU A 48 7.16 4.31 5.39
C LEU A 48 6.95 2.88 4.89
N LEU A 49 7.97 2.02 4.98
CA LEU A 49 7.89 0.61 4.61
C LEU A 49 6.89 -0.14 5.50
N VAL A 50 6.99 0.00 6.82
CA VAL A 50 6.07 -0.62 7.78
C VAL A 50 4.63 -0.16 7.52
N PHE A 51 4.44 1.15 7.33
CA PHE A 51 3.14 1.72 7.01
C PHE A 51 2.56 1.18 5.69
N GLY A 52 3.36 1.20 4.61
CA GLY A 52 2.95 0.69 3.30
C GLY A 52 2.57 -0.79 3.33
N VAL A 53 3.40 -1.63 3.97
CA VAL A 53 3.16 -3.08 4.12
C VAL A 53 1.88 -3.35 4.92
N ALA A 54 1.65 -2.63 6.02
CA ALA A 54 0.43 -2.75 6.82
C ALA A 54 -0.81 -2.41 5.99
N MET A 55 -0.74 -1.33 5.21
CA MET A 55 -1.83 -0.87 4.36
C MET A 55 -2.12 -1.87 3.22
N LEU A 56 -1.08 -2.44 2.62
CA LEU A 56 -1.18 -3.49 1.60
C LEU A 56 -1.77 -4.79 2.17
N GLY A 57 -1.40 -5.16 3.41
CA GLY A 57 -1.99 -6.29 4.13
C GLY A 57 -3.48 -6.12 4.38
N LEU A 58 -3.90 -4.91 4.78
CA LEU A 58 -5.31 -4.59 5.00
C LEU A 58 -6.11 -4.52 3.68
N ALA A 59 -5.48 -4.03 2.60
CA ALA A 59 -6.06 -4.02 1.27
C ALA A 59 -6.30 -5.44 0.74
N ARG A 60 -5.33 -6.36 0.89
CA ARG A 60 -5.52 -7.78 0.56
C ARG A 60 -6.60 -8.47 1.39
N ARG A 61 -6.78 -8.04 2.65
CA ARG A 61 -7.84 -8.56 3.53
C ARG A 61 -9.23 -8.03 3.19
N ALA A 62 -9.32 -6.87 2.54
CA ALA A 62 -10.60 -6.35 2.07
C ALA A 62 -11.10 -7.19 0.89
N ARG A 63 -11.90 -8.21 1.21
CA ARG A 63 -12.64 -9.00 0.21
C ARG A 63 -13.55 -8.03 -0.56
N PRO A 64 -13.58 -8.08 -1.90
CA PRO A 64 -14.59 -7.38 -2.67
C PRO A 64 -15.94 -7.87 -2.18
N SER A 65 -16.67 -7.02 -1.46
CA SER A 65 -18.05 -7.29 -1.12
C SER A 65 -18.82 -7.06 -2.41
N SER A 66 -18.95 -8.11 -3.23
CA SER A 66 -19.89 -8.14 -4.34
C SER A 66 -21.28 -8.07 -3.74
N ARG A 67 -21.74 -6.85 -3.42
CA ARG A 67 -23.11 -6.60 -3.02
C ARG A 67 -23.90 -6.61 -4.33
N PRO A 68 -24.85 -7.56 -4.52
CA PRO A 68 -25.74 -7.51 -5.67
C PRO A 68 -26.43 -6.14 -5.68
N GLY A 69 -26.37 -5.45 -6.81
CA GLY A 69 -26.98 -4.13 -6.94
C GLY A 69 -28.48 -4.19 -6.68
N PRO A 70 -29.10 -3.12 -6.13
CA PRO A 70 -30.52 -3.09 -5.73
C PRO A 70 -31.53 -3.21 -6.88
N PHE A 71 -31.06 -3.44 -8.12
CA PHE A 71 -31.88 -3.55 -9.33
C PHE A 71 -31.77 -4.93 -9.98
N SER A 72 -31.64 -6.00 -9.20
CA SER A 72 -32.06 -7.33 -9.67
C SER A 72 -33.59 -7.30 -9.81
N VAL A 73 -34.06 -6.80 -10.94
CA VAL A 73 -35.47 -6.88 -11.34
C VAL A 73 -35.82 -8.37 -11.36
N PRO A 74 -36.82 -8.83 -10.60
CA PRO A 74 -37.29 -10.20 -10.71
C PRO A 74 -37.73 -10.41 -12.16
N GLU A 75 -37.20 -11.43 -12.82
CA GLU A 75 -37.75 -11.88 -14.09
C GLU A 75 -39.19 -12.31 -13.80
N ARG A 76 -40.14 -11.42 -14.09
CA ARG A 76 -41.56 -11.72 -14.06
C ARG A 76 -41.77 -12.64 -15.25
N GLY A 77 -41.75 -13.95 -14.97
CA GLY A 77 -42.27 -14.94 -15.89
C GLY A 77 -43.74 -14.61 -16.10
N ASP A 78 -44.07 -14.08 -17.27
CA ASP A 78 -45.44 -14.02 -17.75
C ASP A 78 -45.75 -15.41 -18.30
N ASP A 79 -46.30 -16.25 -17.44
CA ASP A 79 -46.96 -17.50 -17.75
C ASP A 79 -48.43 -17.24 -18.09
N THR A 80 -48.69 -16.72 -19.29
CA THR A 80 -50.02 -16.76 -19.93
C THR A 80 -49.92 -17.04 -21.41
#